data_AF-A0A9E0J6S8-F1
#
_entry.id   AF-A0A9E0J6S8-F1
#
_cell.length_a   1.000
_cell.length_b   1.000
_cell.length_c   1.000
_cell.angle_alpha   90.00
_cell.angle_beta   90.00
_cell.angle_gamma   90.00
#
_symmetry.space_group_name_H-M   'P 1'
#
loop_
_entity.id
_entity.type
_entity.pdbx_description
1 polymer ?
#
loop_
_entity_poly.entity_id
_entity_poly.type
_entity_poly.pdbx_seq_one_letter_code
_entity_poly.pdbx_strand_id
1 'polypeptide(L)' 'MGLLDGKVAIVTGAGGGLGEAYAKLFAKEGASVVVN' A
#
# COMPACT_ATOMS: atom_id res chain seq x y z
N MET A 1 -3.28 6.12 14.86
CA MET A 1 -2.07 6.03 14.03
C MET A 1 -2.02 4.60 13.50
N GLY A 2 -2.13 4.41 12.18
CA GLY A 2 -2.13 3.06 11.59
C GLY A 2 -0.74 2.41 11.69
N LEU A 3 -0.65 1.11 11.45
CA LEU A 3 0.61 0.35 11.59
C LEU A 3 1.74 0.89 10.71
N LEU A 4 1.41 1.52 9.59
CA LEU A 4 2.34 1.98 8.57
C LEU A 4 2.40 3.51 8.47
N ASP A 5 1.95 4.22 9.50
CA ASP A 5 1.89 5.68 9.45
C ASP A 5 3.27 6.31 9.25
N GLY A 6 3.33 7.28 8.34
CA GLY A 6 4.56 7.96 7.94
C GLY A 6 5.55 7.10 7.14
N LYS A 7 5.18 5.89 6.72
CA LYS A 7 6.01 5.03 5.86
C LYS A 7 5.74 5.26 4.38
N VAL A 8 6.73 4.92 3.55
CA VAL A 8 6.58 4.85 2.10
C VAL A 8 6.66 3.39 1.67
N ALA A 9 5.70 2.93 0.87
CA ALA A 9 5.64 1.58 0.35
C ALA A 9 5.61 1.58 -1.19
N ILE A 10 6.40 0.70 -1.80
CA ILE A 10 6.36 0.43 -3.24
C ILE A 10 5.69 -0.94 -3.41
N VAL A 11 4.58 -0.99 -4.15
CA VAL A 11 3.85 -2.22 -4.43
C VAL A 11 3.84 -2.47 -5.94
N THR A 12 4.45 -3.58 -6.36
CA THR A 12 4.45 -4.02 -7.77
C THR A 12 3.37 -5.07 -8.01
N GLY A 13 2.92 -5.20 -9.26
CA GLY A 13 1.82 -6.10 -9.60
C GLY A 13 0.49 -5.63 -9.00
N ALA A 14 0.34 -4.32 -8.80
CA ALA A 14 -0.81 -3.72 -8.11
C ALA A 14 -2.07 -3.59 -8.98
N GLY A 15 -2.00 -4.04 -10.24
CA GLY A 15 -3.12 -3.97 -11.20
C GLY A 15 -4.32 -4.86 -10.87
N GLY A 16 -4.22 -5.77 -9.89
CA GLY A 16 -5.33 -6.58 -9.42
C GLY A 16 -4.94 -7.60 -8.35
N GLY A 17 -5.93 -8.33 -7.84
CA GLY A 17 -5.71 -9.44 -6.89
C GLY A 17 -5.01 -9.00 -5.62
N LEU A 18 -3.96 -9.73 -5.23
CA LEU A 18 -3.25 -9.49 -3.97
C LEU A 18 -2.48 -8.17 -3.97
N GLY A 19 -1.86 -7.78 -5.09
CA GLY A 19 -1.12 -6.53 -5.18
C GLY A 19 -2.02 -5.31 -4.94
N GLU A 20 -3.21 -5.31 -5.53
CA GLU A 20 -4.23 -4.27 -5.29
C GLU A 20 -4.70 -4.27 -3.82
N ALA A 21 -4.97 -5.45 -3.26
CA ALA A 21 -5.41 -5.58 -1.87
C ALA A 21 -4.36 -5.05 -0.87
N TYR A 22 -3.08 -5.37 -1.09
CA TYR A 22 -1.99 -4.88 -0.26
C TYR A 22 -1.79 -3.37 -0.39
N ALA A 23 -1.80 -2.83 -1.60
CA ALA A 23 -1.69 -1.38 -1.82
C ALA A 23 -2.79 -0.60 -1.07
N LYS A 24 -4.04 -1.09 -1.14
CA LYS A 24 -5.18 -0.50 -0.43
C LYS A 24 -5.04 -0.60 1.08
N LEU A 25 -4.65 -1.76 1.60
CA LEU A 25 -4.43 -1.94 3.03
C LEU A 25 -3.31 -1.03 3.54
N PHE A 26 -2.21 -0.90 2.79
CA PHE A 26 -1.07 -0.10 3.22
C PHE A 26 -1.39 1.39 3.26
N ALA A 27 -2.12 1.89 2.26
CA ALA A 27 -2.62 3.26 2.27
C ALA A 27 -3.57 3.51 3.46
N LYS A 28 -4.45 2.55 3.77
CA LYS A 28 -5.35 2.63 4.93
C LYS A 28 -4.59 2.67 6.26
N GLU A 29 -3.47 1.95 6.37
CA GLU A 29 -2.60 1.95 7.54
C GLU A 29 -1.66 3.17 7.63
N GLY A 30 -1.78 4.14 6.71
CA GLY A 30 -1.09 5.43 6.76
C GLY A 30 0.18 5.54 5.91
N ALA A 31 0.47 4.55 5.07
CA ALA A 31 1.61 4.62 4.15
C ALA A 31 1.30 5.54 2.95
N SER A 32 2.30 6.29 2.48
CA SER A 32 2.32 6.78 1.09
C SER A 32 2.72 5.64 0.17
N VAL A 33 1.85 5.29 -0.78
CA VAL A 33 2.02 4.09 -1.63
C VAL A 33 2.29 4.50 -3.07
N VAL A 34 3.34 3.94 -3.67
CA VAL A 34 3.63 4.00 -5.10
C VAL A 34 3.34 2.63 -5.71
N VAL A 35 2.63 2.60 -6.83
CA VAL A 35 2.19 1.37 -7.49
C VAL A 35 2.72 1.26 -8.92
N ASN A 36 3.00 0.03 -9.37
CA ASN A 36 3.29 -0.36 -10.76
C ASN A 36 2.56 -1.67 -11.09
#